data_AF-A0A1E4CR53-F1
#
_entry.id   AF-A0A1E4CR53-F1
#
_cell.length_a   1.000
_cell.length_b   1.000
_cell.length_c   1.000
_cell.angle_alpha   90.00
_cell.angle_beta   90.00
_cell.angle_gamma   90.00
#
_symmetry.space_group_name_H-M   'P 1'
#
loop_
_entity.id
_entity.type
_entity.pdbx_description
1 polymer ?
#
loop_
_entity_poly.entity_id
_entity_poly.type
_entity_poly.pdbx_seq_one_letter_code
_entity_poly.pdbx_strand_id
1 'polypeptide(L)'
;MTAADSPVTAHAAPTLRVEAEAILAASVSGISGAVIGLLLGVTGAATQLWGNWSFAVWAALAAAVAAAVSSAVGYWRARTTSSVQWRREISSWRYVVSTVSVVIAHVALTAIATLSMFAVLARSFIGVQLNSFWTTVLLGVTTGIAAWLTYLSASRMTTARLTTLLVSFIAIGTIAAMLTASDPLWWEYHFSQLGTFGDLSSFLFNGTLIAGGLLVTTFTLYVGEDLRALGESERGIRIVSTALFIMGVMLACVGIFPVHVHLLLHNLAASGMALMFLLLLVGGPWIMPRMPRAYFLASWAFLAALVCSIVLFAVGYFGLTAFEIIVFALIFGWLSVCIRFMQVAGEPDPLKG
;
A
#
# COMPACT_ATOMS: atom_id res chain seq x y z
N MET A 1 45.90 -22.80 11.30
CA MET A 1 45.20 -22.90 10.00
C MET A 1 43.81 -23.43 10.27
N THR A 2 42.87 -22.54 10.60
CA THR A 2 41.42 -22.82 10.70
C THR A 2 40.74 -21.48 10.47
N ALA A 3 40.49 -21.16 9.19
CA ALA A 3 39.63 -20.05 8.81
C ALA A 3 38.20 -20.43 9.20
N ALA A 4 37.62 -19.67 10.14
CA ALA A 4 36.20 -19.73 10.40
C ALA A 4 35.51 -18.98 9.25
N ASP A 5 34.84 -19.70 8.38
CA ASP A 5 33.94 -19.14 7.38
C ASP A 5 32.86 -18.33 8.09
N SER A 6 32.99 -17.00 8.03
CA SER A 6 31.90 -16.08 8.33
C SER A 6 30.77 -16.34 7.32
N PRO A 7 29.51 -16.53 7.76
CA PRO A 7 28.42 -16.74 6.83
C PRO A 7 28.19 -15.44 6.07
N VAL A 8 28.63 -15.42 4.80
CA VAL A 8 28.23 -14.42 3.82
C VAL A 8 26.70 -14.37 3.86
N THR A 9 26.16 -13.23 4.32
CA THR A 9 24.73 -12.93 4.30
C THR A 9 24.31 -12.72 2.84
N ALA A 10 24.25 -13.81 2.09
CA ALA A 10 23.64 -13.85 0.78
C ALA A 10 22.23 -13.30 0.93
N HIS A 11 21.92 -12.22 0.19
CA HIS A 11 20.54 -11.76 0.01
C HIS A 11 19.68 -12.98 -0.24
N ALA A 12 18.79 -13.30 0.70
CA ALA A 12 18.04 -14.55 0.66
C ALA A 12 17.24 -14.59 -0.64
N ALA A 13 17.77 -15.29 -1.64
CA ALA A 13 17.05 -15.67 -2.83
C ALA A 13 15.73 -16.28 -2.36
N PRO A 14 14.61 -16.01 -3.05
CA PRO A 14 13.35 -16.57 -2.64
C PRO A 14 13.51 -18.07 -2.44
N THR A 15 13.21 -18.53 -1.23
CA THR A 15 13.37 -19.95 -0.94
C THR A 15 12.47 -20.69 -1.93
N LEU A 16 12.98 -21.74 -2.56
CA LEU A 16 12.24 -22.59 -3.51
C LEU A 16 10.81 -22.92 -3.01
N ARG A 17 10.67 -23.03 -1.68
CA ARG A 17 9.40 -23.16 -0.98
C ARG A 17 8.40 -22.05 -1.23
N VAL A 18 8.79 -20.77 -1.10
CA VAL A 18 7.87 -19.64 -1.31
C VAL A 18 7.37 -19.61 -2.76
N GLU A 19 8.24 -19.92 -3.73
CA GLU A 19 7.84 -20.07 -5.13
C GLU A 19 6.85 -21.23 -5.32
N ALA A 20 7.15 -22.41 -4.75
CA ALA A 20 6.28 -23.57 -4.83
C ALA A 20 4.90 -23.33 -4.18
N GLU A 21 4.87 -22.69 -3.01
CA GLU A 21 3.62 -22.33 -2.32
C GLU A 21 2.80 -21.31 -3.11
N ALA A 22 3.45 -20.35 -3.77
CA ALA A 22 2.77 -19.38 -4.63
C ALA A 22 2.18 -20.05 -5.88
N ILE A 23 2.90 -20.98 -6.51
CA ILE A 23 2.40 -21.74 -7.66
C ILE A 23 1.22 -22.63 -7.26
N LEU A 24 1.26 -23.22 -6.05
CA LEU A 24 0.13 -23.99 -5.51
C LEU A 24 -1.08 -23.10 -5.26
N ALA A 25 -0.90 -21.93 -4.64
CA ALA A 25 -1.97 -20.95 -4.46
C ALA A 25 -2.57 -20.49 -5.80
N ALA A 26 -1.72 -20.28 -6.81
CA ALA A 26 -2.12 -19.95 -8.18
C ALA A 26 -2.94 -21.07 -8.83
N SER A 27 -2.48 -22.32 -8.70
CA SER A 27 -3.15 -23.49 -9.28
C SER A 27 -4.53 -23.70 -8.66
N VAL A 28 -4.63 -23.65 -7.32
CA VAL A 28 -5.91 -23.83 -6.60
C VAL A 28 -6.89 -22.70 -6.94
N SER A 29 -6.42 -21.44 -6.92
CA SER A 29 -7.27 -20.29 -7.24
C SER A 29 -7.67 -20.29 -8.71
N GLY A 30 -6.77 -20.71 -9.61
CA GLY A 30 -7.03 -20.78 -11.04
C GLY A 30 -8.02 -21.88 -11.40
N ILE A 31 -7.91 -23.07 -10.80
CA ILE A 31 -8.92 -24.13 -10.95
C ILE A 31 -10.27 -23.65 -10.41
N SER A 32 -10.30 -23.05 -9.22
CA SER A 32 -11.53 -22.53 -8.63
C SER A 32 -12.18 -21.44 -9.50
N GLY A 33 -11.38 -20.51 -10.03
CA GLY A 33 -11.82 -19.48 -10.96
C GLY A 33 -12.33 -20.07 -12.28
N ALA A 34 -11.68 -21.10 -12.82
CA ALA A 34 -12.14 -21.81 -14.00
C ALA A 34 -13.50 -22.49 -13.77
N VAL A 35 -13.70 -23.15 -12.63
CA VAL A 35 -15.01 -23.75 -12.28
C VAL A 35 -16.10 -22.67 -12.22
N ILE A 36 -15.85 -21.56 -11.55
CA ILE A 36 -16.81 -20.43 -11.50
C ILE A 36 -17.06 -19.90 -12.92
N GLY A 37 -16.02 -19.76 -13.74
CA GLY A 37 -16.12 -19.23 -15.10
C GLY A 37 -16.93 -20.14 -16.01
N LEU A 38 -16.81 -21.46 -15.84
CA LEU A 38 -17.62 -22.44 -16.55
C LEU A 38 -19.10 -22.32 -16.17
N LEU A 39 -19.40 -22.19 -14.88
CA LEU A 39 -20.78 -22.00 -14.40
C LEU A 39 -21.39 -20.70 -14.96
N LEU A 40 -20.65 -19.59 -14.93
CA LEU A 40 -21.10 -18.33 -15.52
C LEU A 40 -21.35 -18.42 -17.02
N GLY A 41 -20.49 -19.17 -17.72
CA GLY A 41 -20.61 -19.41 -19.16
C GLY A 41 -21.83 -20.25 -19.53
N VAL A 42 -22.03 -21.37 -18.85
CA VAL A 42 -23.15 -22.29 -19.10
C VAL A 42 -24.50 -21.66 -18.74
N THR A 43 -24.56 -20.86 -17.68
CA THR A 43 -25.79 -20.17 -17.27
C THR A 43 -26.08 -18.90 -18.08
N GLY A 44 -25.11 -18.40 -18.84
CA GLY A 44 -25.22 -17.14 -19.57
C GLY A 44 -25.25 -15.90 -18.67
N ALA A 45 -24.95 -16.02 -17.37
CA ALA A 45 -25.14 -14.96 -16.38
C ALA A 45 -24.17 -13.77 -16.52
N ALA A 46 -23.02 -13.96 -17.19
CA ALA A 46 -21.98 -12.93 -17.31
C ALA A 46 -21.20 -13.02 -18.64
N THR A 47 -21.92 -13.07 -19.77
CA THR A 47 -21.29 -13.17 -21.10
C THR A 47 -20.74 -11.83 -21.58
N GLN A 48 -21.27 -10.70 -21.12
CA GLN A 48 -20.78 -9.38 -21.49
C GLN A 48 -19.49 -9.05 -20.73
N LEU A 49 -18.51 -8.46 -21.42
CA LEU A 49 -17.22 -8.12 -20.81
C LEU A 49 -17.35 -6.98 -19.77
N TRP A 50 -18.13 -5.95 -20.08
CA TRP A 50 -18.30 -4.74 -19.26
C TRP A 50 -19.78 -4.38 -19.06
N GLY A 51 -20.10 -3.73 -17.94
CA GLY A 51 -21.46 -3.33 -17.56
C GLY A 51 -21.84 -3.79 -16.15
N ASN A 52 -23.12 -3.68 -15.80
CA ASN A 52 -23.63 -4.15 -14.51
C ASN A 52 -23.60 -5.69 -14.46
N TRP A 53 -23.02 -6.25 -13.40
CA TRP A 53 -22.85 -7.70 -13.22
C TRP A 53 -22.14 -8.41 -14.39
N SER A 54 -21.27 -7.68 -15.10
CA SER A 54 -20.50 -8.21 -16.23
C SER A 54 -19.39 -9.17 -15.80
N PHE A 55 -18.75 -9.81 -16.78
CA PHE A 55 -17.58 -10.65 -16.54
C PHE A 55 -16.47 -9.93 -15.75
N ALA A 56 -16.21 -8.64 -16.05
CA ALA A 56 -15.24 -7.83 -15.32
C ALA A 56 -15.52 -7.76 -13.80
N VAL A 57 -16.79 -7.63 -13.40
CA VAL A 57 -17.19 -7.56 -12.00
C VAL A 57 -16.95 -8.91 -11.31
N TRP A 58 -17.36 -10.01 -11.95
CA TRP A 58 -17.11 -11.37 -11.43
C TRP A 58 -15.62 -11.68 -11.35
N ALA A 59 -14.84 -11.27 -12.35
CA ALA A 59 -13.39 -11.41 -12.35
C ALA A 59 -12.75 -10.63 -11.21
N ALA A 60 -13.16 -9.39 -10.98
CA ALA A 60 -12.65 -8.57 -9.89
C ALA A 60 -12.99 -9.16 -8.51
N LEU A 61 -14.22 -9.65 -8.31
CA LEU A 61 -14.64 -10.30 -7.06
C LEU A 61 -13.87 -11.61 -6.81
N ALA A 62 -13.77 -12.49 -7.80
CA ALA A 62 -13.05 -13.75 -7.67
C ALA A 62 -11.55 -13.52 -7.44
N ALA A 63 -10.95 -12.56 -8.16
CA ALA A 63 -9.55 -12.18 -7.98
C ALA A 63 -9.30 -11.54 -6.62
N ALA A 64 -10.23 -10.70 -6.13
CA ALA A 64 -10.18 -10.11 -4.79
C ALA A 64 -10.21 -11.19 -3.68
N VAL A 65 -11.07 -12.20 -3.81
CA VAL A 65 -11.09 -13.34 -2.87
C VAL A 65 -9.78 -14.13 -2.93
N ALA A 66 -9.29 -14.44 -4.13
CA ALA A 66 -8.02 -15.12 -4.32
C ALA A 66 -6.85 -14.33 -3.71
N ALA A 67 -6.84 -13.00 -3.90
CA ALA A 67 -5.88 -12.08 -3.30
C ALA A 67 -5.96 -12.05 -1.78
N ALA A 68 -7.17 -12.03 -1.21
CA ALA A 68 -7.37 -12.03 0.24
C ALA A 68 -6.77 -13.28 0.89
N VAL A 69 -7.16 -14.45 0.38
CA VAL A 69 -6.69 -15.74 0.91
C VAL A 69 -5.18 -15.88 0.72
N SER A 70 -4.67 -15.59 -0.48
CA SER A 70 -3.25 -15.78 -0.82
C SER A 70 -2.34 -14.82 -0.06
N SER A 71 -2.71 -13.54 0.06
CA SER A 71 -1.94 -12.58 0.86
C SER A 71 -2.00 -12.88 2.36
N ALA A 72 -3.15 -13.30 2.91
CA ALA A 72 -3.26 -13.69 4.31
C ALA A 72 -2.38 -14.90 4.62
N VAL A 73 -2.47 -15.97 3.82
CA VAL A 73 -1.67 -17.19 4.00
C VAL A 73 -0.18 -16.89 3.79
N GLY A 74 0.17 -16.14 2.74
CA GLY A 74 1.55 -15.77 2.44
C GLY A 74 2.19 -14.96 3.56
N TYR A 75 1.47 -13.95 4.08
CA TYR A 75 1.94 -13.16 5.21
C TYR A 75 2.13 -14.04 6.44
N TRP A 76 1.12 -14.83 6.84
CA TRP A 76 1.18 -15.64 8.06
C TRP A 76 2.25 -16.74 8.02
N ARG A 77 2.44 -17.39 6.86
CA ARG A 77 3.52 -18.38 6.68
C ARG A 77 4.91 -17.75 6.79
N ALA A 78 5.06 -16.49 6.40
CA ALA A 78 6.33 -15.77 6.57
C ALA A 78 6.70 -15.60 8.05
N ARG A 79 5.72 -15.53 8.98
CA ARG A 79 6.00 -15.48 10.43
C ARG A 79 6.77 -16.69 10.92
N THR A 80 6.38 -17.88 10.47
CA THR A 80 6.94 -19.15 10.95
C THR A 80 8.12 -19.63 10.12
N THR A 81 8.15 -19.27 8.83
CA THR A 81 9.15 -19.84 7.90
C THR A 81 10.28 -18.89 7.55
N SER A 82 10.14 -17.58 7.79
CA SER A 82 11.28 -16.69 7.55
C SER A 82 12.43 -16.99 8.53
N SER A 83 13.66 -16.82 8.05
CA SER A 83 14.89 -16.86 8.88
C SER A 83 14.96 -15.70 9.87
N VAL A 84 14.02 -14.75 9.78
CA VAL A 84 13.99 -13.50 10.52
C VAL A 84 13.24 -13.69 11.84
N GLN A 85 14.00 -13.94 12.91
CA GLN A 85 13.47 -14.36 14.21
C GLN A 85 12.54 -13.32 14.86
N TRP A 86 12.81 -12.02 14.70
CA TRP A 86 12.02 -10.95 15.34
C TRP A 86 10.53 -10.96 14.95
N ARG A 87 10.17 -11.48 13.77
CA ARG A 87 8.75 -11.59 13.35
C ARG A 87 7.93 -12.50 14.26
N ARG A 88 8.57 -13.48 14.89
CA ARG A 88 7.92 -14.40 15.84
C ARG A 88 7.62 -13.71 17.17
N GLU A 89 8.43 -12.72 17.53
CA GLU A 89 8.35 -11.95 18.78
C GLU A 89 7.26 -10.87 18.74
N ILE A 90 6.75 -10.51 17.55
CA ILE A 90 5.60 -9.60 17.42
C ILE A 90 4.39 -10.23 18.12
N SER A 91 3.72 -9.45 18.97
CA SER A 91 2.48 -9.89 19.64
C SER A 91 1.40 -10.29 18.61
N SER A 92 0.65 -11.34 18.92
CA SER A 92 -0.31 -11.90 17.96
C SER A 92 -1.36 -10.88 17.49
N TRP A 93 -1.84 -9.97 18.36
CA TRP A 93 -2.82 -8.96 17.96
C TRP A 93 -2.23 -7.95 16.96
N ARG A 94 -0.97 -7.48 17.16
CA ARG A 94 -0.31 -6.55 16.23
C ARG A 94 -0.07 -7.22 14.89
N TYR A 95 0.21 -8.51 14.92
CA TYR A 95 0.38 -9.30 13.71
C TYR A 95 -0.95 -9.52 12.96
N VAL A 96 -2.06 -9.72 13.67
CA VAL A 96 -3.42 -9.73 13.07
C VAL A 96 -3.68 -8.40 12.37
N VAL A 97 -3.51 -7.27 13.05
CA VAL A 97 -3.72 -5.94 12.45
C VAL A 97 -2.85 -5.75 11.21
N SER A 98 -1.57 -6.12 11.29
CA SER A 98 -0.66 -6.05 10.16
C SER A 98 -1.12 -6.88 8.96
N THR A 99 -1.65 -8.08 9.23
CA THR A 99 -2.18 -8.97 8.20
C THR A 99 -3.42 -8.37 7.56
N VAL A 100 -4.35 -7.85 8.36
CA VAL A 100 -5.56 -7.19 7.87
C VAL A 100 -5.20 -6.02 6.95
N SER A 101 -4.26 -5.16 7.36
CA SER A 101 -3.79 -4.04 6.54
C SER A 101 -3.23 -4.49 5.19
N VAL A 102 -2.35 -5.49 5.21
CA VAL A 102 -1.74 -6.05 3.99
C VAL A 102 -2.79 -6.69 3.09
N VAL A 103 -3.74 -7.44 3.66
CA VAL A 103 -4.84 -8.06 2.92
C VAL A 103 -5.71 -7.02 2.24
N ILE A 104 -6.16 -5.99 2.97
CA ILE A 104 -7.02 -4.93 2.41
C ILE A 104 -6.34 -4.26 1.21
N ALA A 105 -5.05 -3.93 1.33
CA ALA A 105 -4.28 -3.32 0.25
C ALA A 105 -4.23 -4.22 -1.00
N HIS A 106 -3.91 -5.51 -0.85
CA HIS A 106 -3.84 -6.44 -1.98
C HIS A 106 -5.20 -6.70 -2.60
N VAL A 107 -6.25 -6.81 -1.80
CA VAL A 107 -7.63 -7.00 -2.27
C VAL A 107 -8.06 -5.81 -3.13
N ALA A 108 -7.90 -4.59 -2.61
CA ALA A 108 -8.29 -3.38 -3.32
C ALA A 108 -7.46 -3.16 -4.60
N LEU A 109 -6.13 -3.30 -4.53
CA LEU A 109 -5.26 -3.18 -5.70
C LEU A 109 -5.58 -4.22 -6.76
N THR A 110 -5.84 -5.48 -6.36
CA THR A 110 -6.22 -6.55 -7.30
C THR A 110 -7.56 -6.26 -7.95
N ALA A 111 -8.55 -5.81 -7.19
CA ALA A 111 -9.86 -5.46 -7.71
C ALA A 111 -9.76 -4.31 -8.73
N ILE A 112 -9.07 -3.22 -8.38
CA ILE A 112 -8.88 -2.06 -9.27
C ILE A 112 -8.09 -2.47 -10.52
N ALA A 113 -7.01 -3.23 -10.38
CA ALA A 113 -6.22 -3.69 -11.51
C ALA A 113 -7.03 -4.60 -12.45
N THR A 114 -7.83 -5.51 -11.89
CA THR A 114 -8.69 -6.41 -12.67
C THR A 114 -9.77 -5.63 -13.42
N LEU A 115 -10.49 -4.74 -12.73
CA LEU A 115 -11.50 -3.88 -13.37
C LEU A 115 -10.87 -3.01 -14.46
N SER A 116 -9.72 -2.40 -14.19
CA SER A 116 -9.03 -1.54 -15.16
C SER A 116 -8.60 -2.33 -16.40
N MET A 117 -8.05 -3.54 -16.22
CA MET A 117 -7.67 -4.41 -17.32
C MET A 117 -8.89 -4.76 -18.19
N PHE A 118 -10.00 -5.19 -17.59
CA PHE A 118 -11.20 -5.52 -18.35
C PHE A 118 -11.90 -4.29 -18.94
N ALA A 119 -11.77 -3.12 -18.32
CA ALA A 119 -12.24 -1.86 -18.91
C ALA A 119 -11.52 -1.56 -20.22
N VAL A 120 -10.19 -1.70 -20.23
CA VAL A 120 -9.37 -1.53 -21.45
C VAL A 120 -9.75 -2.58 -22.49
N LEU A 121 -9.88 -3.84 -22.11
CA LEU A 121 -10.30 -4.91 -23.04
C LEU A 121 -11.68 -4.64 -23.63
N ALA A 122 -12.65 -4.17 -22.85
CA ALA A 122 -13.99 -3.85 -23.34
C ALA A 122 -14.01 -2.68 -24.33
N ARG A 123 -13.07 -1.73 -24.19
CA ARG A 123 -12.88 -0.66 -25.18
C ARG A 123 -12.23 -1.15 -26.46
N SER A 124 -11.40 -2.19 -26.39
CA SER A 124 -10.74 -2.80 -27.55
C SER A 124 -11.63 -3.80 -28.29
N PHE A 125 -12.46 -4.56 -27.57
CA PHE A 125 -13.33 -5.61 -28.11
C PHE A 125 -14.81 -5.23 -27.95
N ILE A 126 -15.23 -4.22 -28.70
CA ILE A 126 -16.57 -3.64 -28.59
C ILE A 126 -17.64 -4.68 -28.95
N GLY A 127 -18.61 -4.88 -28.05
CA GLY A 127 -19.73 -5.80 -28.25
C GLY A 127 -19.40 -7.29 -28.11
N VAL A 128 -18.17 -7.64 -27.71
CA VAL A 128 -17.80 -9.04 -27.52
C VAL A 128 -18.63 -9.70 -26.43
N GLN A 129 -19.11 -10.90 -26.72
CA GLN A 129 -19.73 -11.79 -25.75
C GLN A 129 -18.85 -13.02 -25.57
N LEU A 130 -18.55 -13.33 -24.31
CA LEU A 130 -17.77 -14.47 -23.91
C LEU A 130 -18.65 -15.72 -23.92
N ASN A 131 -18.19 -16.75 -24.61
CA ASN A 131 -18.76 -18.10 -24.49
C ASN A 131 -18.17 -18.82 -23.27
N SER A 132 -18.69 -20.02 -22.96
CA SER A 132 -18.25 -20.78 -21.79
C SER A 132 -16.76 -21.11 -21.78
N PHE A 133 -16.14 -21.26 -22.95
CA PHE A 133 -14.70 -21.45 -23.04
C PHE A 133 -13.93 -20.23 -22.53
N TRP A 134 -14.26 -19.03 -23.04
CA TRP A 134 -13.57 -17.80 -22.64
C TRP A 134 -13.85 -17.39 -21.20
N THR A 135 -15.08 -17.55 -20.70
CA THR A 135 -15.38 -17.24 -19.30
C THR A 135 -14.59 -18.15 -18.35
N THR A 136 -14.46 -19.44 -18.69
CA THR A 136 -13.66 -20.42 -17.93
C THR A 136 -12.17 -20.04 -17.92
N VAL A 137 -11.59 -19.84 -19.11
CA VAL A 137 -10.15 -19.59 -19.26
C VAL A 137 -9.77 -18.26 -18.61
N LEU A 138 -10.47 -17.17 -18.94
CA LEU A 138 -10.14 -15.84 -18.45
C LEU A 138 -10.28 -15.75 -16.92
N LEU A 139 -11.31 -16.38 -16.34
CA LEU A 139 -11.52 -16.29 -14.90
C LEU A 139 -10.46 -17.10 -14.16
N GLY A 140 -10.13 -18.31 -14.63
CA GLY A 140 -9.06 -19.12 -14.05
C GLY A 140 -7.68 -18.47 -14.15
N VAL A 141 -7.35 -17.84 -15.28
CA VAL A 141 -6.09 -17.11 -15.42
C VAL A 141 -6.05 -15.90 -14.49
N THR A 142 -7.14 -15.12 -14.42
CA THR A 142 -7.19 -13.90 -13.59
C THR A 142 -7.03 -14.24 -12.10
N THR A 143 -7.75 -15.24 -11.59
CA THR A 143 -7.64 -15.65 -10.18
C THR A 143 -6.29 -16.31 -9.86
N GLY A 144 -5.74 -17.09 -10.81
CA GLY A 144 -4.43 -17.72 -10.66
C GLY A 144 -3.30 -16.69 -10.57
N ILE A 145 -3.27 -15.70 -11.48
CA ILE A 145 -2.30 -14.59 -11.45
C ILE A 145 -2.47 -13.76 -10.18
N ALA A 146 -3.70 -13.41 -9.80
CA ALA A 146 -3.97 -12.65 -8.59
C ALA A 146 -3.44 -13.36 -7.34
N ALA A 147 -3.71 -14.66 -7.19
CA ALA A 147 -3.19 -15.46 -6.10
C ALA A 147 -1.66 -15.52 -6.08
N TRP A 148 -1.04 -15.78 -7.23
CA TRP A 148 0.42 -15.86 -7.35
C TRP A 148 1.11 -14.56 -6.93
N LEU A 149 0.72 -13.43 -7.52
CA LEU A 149 1.34 -12.12 -7.26
C LEU A 149 1.16 -11.69 -5.80
N THR A 150 -0.04 -11.86 -5.26
CA THR A 150 -0.35 -11.41 -3.90
C THR A 150 0.30 -12.31 -2.84
N TYR A 151 0.42 -13.61 -3.08
CA TYR A 151 1.19 -14.52 -2.24
C TYR A 151 2.67 -14.13 -2.18
N LEU A 152 3.29 -13.93 -3.36
CA LEU A 152 4.70 -13.55 -3.46
C LEU A 152 4.99 -12.19 -2.84
N SER A 153 4.08 -11.23 -3.03
CA SER A 153 4.17 -9.93 -2.39
C SER A 153 4.13 -10.08 -0.86
N ALA A 154 3.07 -10.70 -0.32
CA ALA A 154 2.84 -10.79 1.11
C ALA A 154 3.88 -11.62 1.87
N SER A 155 4.36 -12.72 1.27
CA SER A 155 5.35 -13.61 1.89
C SER A 155 6.74 -13.00 2.02
N ARG A 156 7.04 -11.93 1.27
CA ARG A 156 8.35 -11.29 1.18
C ARG A 156 8.33 -9.84 1.68
N MET A 157 7.37 -9.46 2.51
CA MET A 157 7.20 -8.09 2.98
C MET A 157 8.47 -7.56 3.68
N THR A 158 8.97 -6.42 3.25
CA THR A 158 10.05 -5.65 3.88
C THR A 158 9.59 -4.20 4.03
N THR A 159 10.35 -3.37 4.75
CA THR A 159 10.05 -1.95 4.93
C THR A 159 9.86 -1.21 3.60
N ALA A 160 10.73 -1.46 2.61
CA ALA A 160 10.54 -0.89 1.26
C ALA A 160 9.32 -1.46 0.54
N ARG A 161 9.10 -2.77 0.57
CA ARG A 161 7.94 -3.37 -0.14
C ARG A 161 6.61 -2.90 0.46
N LEU A 162 6.53 -2.77 1.79
CA LEU A 162 5.38 -2.18 2.46
C LEU A 162 5.15 -0.74 2.04
N THR A 163 6.22 0.03 1.82
CA THR A 163 6.08 1.41 1.39
C THR A 163 5.73 1.54 -0.07
N THR A 164 6.32 0.73 -0.95
CA THR A 164 5.86 0.63 -2.34
C THR A 164 4.39 0.25 -2.39
N LEU A 165 3.96 -0.73 -1.58
CA LEU A 165 2.56 -1.13 -1.48
C LEU A 165 1.67 0.02 -1.01
N LEU A 166 2.06 0.71 0.06
CA LEU A 166 1.34 1.87 0.61
C LEU A 166 1.21 3.00 -0.42
N VAL A 167 2.32 3.44 -1.01
CA VAL A 167 2.34 4.53 -2.00
C VAL A 167 1.52 4.16 -3.23
N SER A 168 1.68 2.93 -3.73
CA SER A 168 0.89 2.45 -4.87
C SER A 168 -0.60 2.38 -4.54
N PHE A 169 -0.95 1.87 -3.36
CA PHE A 169 -2.34 1.77 -2.91
C PHE A 169 -2.98 3.16 -2.77
N ILE A 170 -2.30 4.09 -2.12
CA ILE A 170 -2.76 5.47 -1.98
C ILE A 170 -2.92 6.15 -3.34
N ALA A 171 -1.92 6.06 -4.22
CA ALA A 171 -1.96 6.69 -5.53
C ALA A 171 -3.08 6.10 -6.42
N ILE A 172 -3.14 4.77 -6.54
CA ILE A 172 -4.13 4.08 -7.36
C ILE A 172 -5.54 4.30 -6.80
N GLY A 173 -5.73 4.23 -5.47
CA GLY A 173 -7.01 4.47 -4.83
C GLY A 173 -7.50 5.91 -5.00
N THR A 174 -6.59 6.88 -4.92
CA THR A 174 -6.90 8.30 -5.18
C THR A 174 -7.31 8.52 -6.64
N ILE A 175 -6.53 8.00 -7.59
CA ILE A 175 -6.85 8.11 -9.03
C ILE A 175 -8.20 7.45 -9.33
N ALA A 176 -8.47 6.28 -8.74
CA ALA A 176 -9.74 5.60 -8.88
C ALA A 176 -10.90 6.47 -8.35
N ALA A 177 -10.73 7.10 -7.18
CA ALA A 177 -11.72 8.03 -6.66
C ALA A 177 -11.97 9.22 -7.61
N MET A 178 -10.89 9.87 -8.10
CA MET A 178 -10.98 10.98 -9.05
C MET A 178 -11.73 10.61 -10.34
N LEU A 179 -11.51 9.41 -10.88
CA LEU A 179 -12.17 8.93 -12.10
C LEU A 179 -13.65 8.61 -11.89
N THR A 180 -14.04 8.31 -10.65
CA THR A 180 -15.41 7.95 -10.28
C THR A 180 -16.18 9.10 -9.61
N ALA A 181 -15.57 10.28 -9.51
CA ALA A 181 -16.19 11.44 -8.89
C ALA A 181 -17.41 11.89 -9.70
N SER A 182 -18.54 12.08 -9.02
CA SER A 182 -19.78 12.54 -9.66
C SER A 182 -19.71 13.99 -10.14
N ASP A 183 -18.94 14.85 -9.46
CA ASP A 183 -18.74 16.25 -9.84
C ASP A 183 -17.45 16.40 -10.67
N PRO A 184 -17.51 16.76 -11.97
CA PRO A 184 -16.31 16.98 -12.80
C PRO A 184 -15.41 18.12 -12.32
N LEU A 185 -15.93 19.06 -11.52
CA LEU A 185 -15.24 20.23 -10.98
C LEU A 185 -14.86 20.06 -9.51
N TRP A 186 -14.85 18.82 -8.99
CA TRP A 186 -14.45 18.52 -7.61
C TRP A 186 -13.11 19.16 -7.20
N TRP A 187 -12.20 19.37 -8.15
CA TRP A 187 -10.85 19.89 -7.96
C TRP A 187 -10.81 21.40 -7.65
N GLU A 188 -11.91 22.14 -7.83
CA GLU A 188 -11.98 23.56 -7.51
C GLU A 188 -12.14 23.84 -6.00
N TYR A 189 -12.52 22.83 -5.22
CA TYR A 189 -12.80 22.97 -3.78
C TYR A 189 -11.58 22.63 -2.91
N HIS A 190 -11.39 21.34 -2.61
CA HIS A 190 -10.29 20.78 -1.86
C HIS A 190 -10.11 19.31 -2.24
N PHE A 191 -8.93 18.74 -2.04
CA PHE A 191 -8.63 17.37 -2.41
C PHE A 191 -9.47 16.37 -1.60
N SER A 192 -9.73 16.69 -0.33
CA SER A 192 -10.64 15.91 0.53
C SER A 192 -12.11 15.89 0.05
N GLN A 193 -12.48 16.71 -0.94
CA GLN A 193 -13.83 16.76 -1.52
C GLN A 193 -14.23 15.42 -2.14
N LEU A 194 -13.25 14.66 -2.66
CA LEU A 194 -13.45 13.31 -3.19
C LEU A 194 -14.15 12.37 -2.19
N GLY A 195 -13.98 12.63 -0.89
CA GLY A 195 -14.59 11.91 0.23
C GLY A 195 -16.01 12.33 0.62
N THR A 196 -16.65 13.27 -0.09
CA THR A 196 -17.89 13.94 0.40
C THR A 196 -19.17 13.63 -0.38
N PHE A 197 -19.07 13.15 -1.61
CA PHE A 197 -20.20 12.96 -2.51
C PHE A 197 -21.17 11.83 -2.14
N GLY A 198 -20.80 10.92 -1.22
CA GLY A 198 -21.65 9.77 -0.84
C GLY A 198 -21.77 8.70 -1.94
N ASP A 199 -20.89 8.75 -2.94
CA ASP A 199 -20.84 7.89 -4.12
C ASP A 199 -19.63 6.92 -4.07
N LEU A 200 -19.34 6.27 -5.20
CA LEU A 200 -18.19 5.39 -5.35
C LEU A 200 -16.85 6.14 -5.11
N SER A 201 -16.73 7.41 -5.50
CA SER A 201 -15.53 8.21 -5.21
C SER A 201 -15.32 8.36 -3.72
N SER A 202 -16.38 8.67 -2.97
CA SER A 202 -16.29 8.80 -1.51
C SER A 202 -15.89 7.50 -0.83
N PHE A 203 -16.43 6.37 -1.27
CA PHE A 203 -16.03 5.06 -0.77
C PHE A 203 -14.55 4.76 -1.07
N LEU A 204 -14.11 4.99 -2.32
CA LEU A 204 -12.74 4.71 -2.74
C LEU A 204 -11.73 5.63 -2.04
N PHE A 205 -11.99 6.93 -1.97
CA PHE A 205 -11.11 7.91 -1.34
C PHE A 205 -10.98 7.63 0.17
N ASN A 206 -12.10 7.65 0.90
CA ASN A 206 -12.09 7.48 2.35
C ASN A 206 -11.60 6.08 2.74
N GLY A 207 -12.03 5.04 2.02
CA GLY A 207 -11.54 3.67 2.22
C GLY A 207 -10.03 3.54 2.02
N THR A 208 -9.49 4.22 1.01
CA THR A 208 -8.04 4.27 0.75
C THR A 208 -7.29 4.95 1.89
N LEU A 209 -7.79 6.05 2.44
CA LEU A 209 -7.17 6.73 3.58
C LEU A 209 -7.20 5.87 4.86
N ILE A 210 -8.33 5.21 5.13
CA ILE A 210 -8.49 4.31 6.29
C ILE A 210 -7.50 3.14 6.19
N ALA A 211 -7.51 2.42 5.07
CA ALA A 211 -6.61 1.29 4.86
C ALA A 211 -5.15 1.72 4.76
N GLY A 212 -4.86 2.88 4.17
CA GLY A 212 -3.53 3.48 4.12
C GLY A 212 -3.00 3.82 5.51
N GLY A 213 -3.84 4.36 6.39
CA GLY A 213 -3.49 4.60 7.79
C GLY A 213 -3.15 3.31 8.54
N LEU A 214 -3.93 2.24 8.32
CA LEU A 214 -3.63 0.91 8.86
C LEU A 214 -2.32 0.32 8.32
N LEU A 215 -2.00 0.55 7.03
CA LEU A 215 -0.70 0.16 6.46
C LEU A 215 0.46 0.96 7.06
N VAL A 216 0.31 2.28 7.27
CA VAL A 216 1.33 3.12 7.93
C VAL A 216 1.58 2.65 9.37
N THR A 217 0.53 2.33 10.13
CA THR A 217 0.70 1.78 11.49
C THR A 217 1.35 0.40 11.50
N THR A 218 1.10 -0.43 10.49
CA THR A 218 1.79 -1.72 10.31
C THR A 218 3.28 -1.51 10.04
N PHE A 219 3.57 -0.53 9.18
CA PHE A 219 4.91 -0.15 8.77
C PHE A 219 5.79 0.31 9.95
N THR A 220 5.23 0.94 10.99
CA THR A 220 6.03 1.37 12.15
C THR A 220 6.73 0.24 12.89
N LEU A 221 6.17 -0.99 12.83
CA LEU A 221 6.81 -2.17 13.41
C LEU A 221 8.13 -2.50 12.72
N TYR A 222 8.18 -2.30 11.39
CA TYR A 222 9.35 -2.59 10.57
C TYR A 222 10.40 -1.49 10.70
N VAL A 223 9.99 -0.22 10.69
CA VAL A 223 10.91 0.90 10.90
C VAL A 223 11.65 0.81 12.23
N GLY A 224 10.94 0.45 13.30
CA GLY A 224 11.57 0.33 14.61
C GLY A 224 12.73 -0.67 14.61
N GLU A 225 12.59 -1.75 13.85
CA GLU A 225 13.64 -2.77 13.72
C GLU A 225 14.79 -2.33 12.82
N ASP A 226 14.49 -1.69 11.68
CA ASP A 226 15.53 -1.14 10.80
C ASP A 226 16.38 -0.09 11.53
N LEU A 227 15.76 0.76 12.36
CA LEU A 227 16.47 1.74 13.17
C LEU A 227 17.33 1.08 14.27
N ARG A 228 16.87 -0.01 14.88
CA ARG A 228 17.70 -0.81 15.82
C ARG A 228 18.91 -1.41 15.11
N ALA A 229 18.73 -1.92 13.90
CA ALA A 229 19.82 -2.48 13.10
C ALA A 229 20.88 -1.42 12.75
N LEU A 230 20.49 -0.17 12.55
CA LEU A 230 21.40 0.98 12.41
C LEU A 230 22.08 1.39 13.73
N GLY A 231 21.71 0.76 14.84
CA GLY A 231 22.21 1.05 16.17
C GLY A 231 21.61 2.29 16.81
N GLU A 232 20.49 2.83 16.30
CA GLU A 232 19.88 4.05 16.82
C GLU A 232 19.49 3.95 18.30
N SER A 233 19.42 5.10 18.98
CA SER A 233 19.03 5.12 20.39
C SER A 233 17.58 4.67 20.59
N GLU A 234 17.31 3.95 21.68
CA GLU A 234 15.94 3.54 22.07
C GLU A 234 14.95 4.71 22.15
N ARG A 235 15.45 5.89 22.54
CA ARG A 235 14.66 7.13 22.54
C ARG A 235 14.32 7.58 21.12
N GLY A 236 15.30 7.60 20.22
CA GLY A 236 15.12 7.97 18.81
C GLY A 236 14.13 7.05 18.10
N ILE A 237 14.35 5.73 18.23
CA ILE A 237 13.46 4.69 17.70
C ILE A 237 12.02 4.89 18.17
N ARG A 238 11.83 5.16 19.47
CA ARG A 238 10.51 5.40 20.05
C ARG A 238 9.85 6.64 19.48
N ILE A 239 10.57 7.76 19.39
CA ILE A 239 10.03 9.01 18.84
C ILE A 239 9.58 8.81 17.39
N VAL A 240 10.43 8.21 16.54
CA VAL A 240 10.10 7.97 15.12
C VAL A 240 8.91 7.03 14.98
N SER A 241 8.94 5.91 15.69
CA SER A 241 7.87 4.90 15.64
C SER A 241 6.54 5.47 16.13
N THR A 242 6.54 6.27 17.20
CA THR A 242 5.34 6.93 17.72
C THR A 242 4.83 8.00 16.77
N ALA A 243 5.69 8.84 16.20
CA ALA A 243 5.29 9.88 15.25
C ALA A 243 4.66 9.26 13.99
N LEU A 244 5.27 8.23 13.41
CA LEU A 244 4.71 7.50 12.27
C LEU A 244 3.40 6.80 12.62
N PHE A 245 3.28 6.25 13.84
CA PHE A 245 2.05 5.60 14.29
C PHE A 245 0.91 6.62 14.39
N ILE A 246 1.18 7.79 14.99
CA ILE A 246 0.23 8.89 15.07
C ILE A 246 -0.16 9.34 13.65
N MET A 247 0.80 9.49 12.73
CA MET A 247 0.49 9.84 11.33
C MET A 247 -0.44 8.82 10.67
N GLY A 248 -0.21 7.52 10.87
CA GLY A 248 -1.09 6.47 10.36
C GLY A 248 -2.50 6.53 10.94
N VAL A 249 -2.62 6.75 12.25
CA VAL A 249 -3.94 6.95 12.90
C VAL A 249 -4.63 8.19 12.34
N MET A 250 -3.92 9.31 12.23
CA MET A 250 -4.47 10.56 11.70
C MET A 250 -4.90 10.42 10.24
N LEU A 251 -4.13 9.70 9.42
CA LEU A 251 -4.50 9.38 8.04
C LEU A 251 -5.81 8.59 7.97
N ALA A 252 -5.97 7.60 8.83
CA ALA A 252 -7.25 6.88 8.91
C ALA A 252 -8.38 7.79 9.39
N CYS A 253 -8.14 8.67 10.36
CA CYS A 253 -9.14 9.63 10.86
C CYS A 253 -9.60 10.61 9.77
N VAL A 254 -8.73 11.04 8.85
CA VAL A 254 -9.14 11.87 7.70
C VAL A 254 -10.19 11.16 6.84
N GLY A 255 -10.07 9.84 6.65
CA GLY A 255 -11.07 9.03 5.94
C GLY A 255 -12.31 8.68 6.77
N ILE A 256 -12.17 8.48 8.08
CA ILE A 256 -13.31 8.17 8.99
C ILE A 256 -14.20 9.39 9.20
N PHE A 257 -13.60 10.59 9.25
CA PHE A 257 -14.30 11.85 9.43
C PHE A 257 -14.18 12.69 8.16
N PRO A 258 -14.97 12.41 7.10
CA PRO A 258 -15.03 13.29 5.95
C PRO A 258 -15.39 14.72 6.36
N VAL A 259 -14.85 15.69 5.63
CA VAL A 259 -14.94 17.12 5.98
C VAL A 259 -16.38 17.63 6.18
N HIS A 260 -17.35 17.10 5.42
CA HIS A 260 -18.76 17.46 5.54
C HIS A 260 -19.46 16.85 6.78
N VAL A 261 -18.91 15.78 7.36
CA VAL A 261 -19.47 15.11 8.55
C VAL A 261 -18.99 15.79 9.82
N HIS A 262 -17.67 15.94 9.98
CA HIS A 262 -17.06 16.54 11.16
C HIS A 262 -15.81 17.34 10.80
N LEU A 263 -16.01 18.59 10.35
CA LEU A 263 -14.95 19.53 9.95
C LEU A 263 -13.82 19.66 10.97
N LEU A 264 -14.16 19.78 12.26
CA LEU A 264 -13.15 19.92 13.32
C LEU A 264 -12.24 18.70 13.42
N LEU A 265 -12.80 17.49 13.42
CA LEU A 265 -12.04 16.25 13.54
C LEU A 265 -11.20 15.99 12.28
N HIS A 266 -11.76 16.30 11.10
CA HIS A 266 -11.03 16.22 9.83
C HIS A 266 -9.80 17.13 9.83
N ASN A 267 -9.98 18.41 10.16
CA ASN A 267 -8.90 19.40 10.17
C ASN A 267 -7.86 19.10 11.24
N LEU A 268 -8.29 18.63 12.42
CA LEU A 268 -7.37 18.21 13.48
C LEU A 268 -6.53 17.01 13.03
N ALA A 269 -7.13 16.03 12.35
CA ALA A 269 -6.42 14.86 11.84
C ALA A 269 -5.42 15.25 10.74
N ALA A 270 -5.85 16.02 9.74
CA ALA A 270 -4.98 16.49 8.66
C ALA A 270 -3.80 17.33 9.21
N SER A 271 -4.08 18.28 10.10
CA SER A 271 -3.06 19.14 10.72
C SER A 271 -2.13 18.35 11.65
N GLY A 272 -2.68 17.39 12.41
CA GLY A 272 -1.90 16.52 13.30
C GLY A 272 -0.91 15.65 12.54
N MET A 273 -1.30 15.13 11.37
CA MET A 273 -0.38 14.41 10.48
C MET A 273 0.74 15.32 9.99
N ALA A 274 0.42 16.52 9.51
CA ALA A 274 1.41 17.50 9.05
C ALA A 274 2.38 17.92 10.17
N LEU A 275 1.89 18.07 11.40
CA LEU A 275 2.71 18.39 12.58
C LEU A 275 3.71 17.28 12.90
N MET A 276 3.28 16.01 12.88
CA MET A 276 4.19 14.87 13.10
C MET A 276 5.22 14.75 11.97
N PHE A 277 4.82 15.01 10.74
CA PHE A 277 5.74 15.07 9.60
C PHE A 277 6.79 16.17 9.79
N LEU A 278 6.39 17.38 10.20
CA LEU A 278 7.30 18.49 10.48
C LEU A 278 8.27 18.16 11.62
N LEU A 279 7.78 17.50 12.68
CA LEU A 279 8.61 17.01 13.79
C LEU A 279 9.72 16.09 13.27
N LEU A 280 9.41 15.19 12.33
CA LEU A 280 10.40 14.25 11.78
C LEU A 280 11.38 14.93 10.83
N LEU A 281 10.93 15.87 10.00
CA LEU A 281 11.78 16.62 9.08
C LEU A 281 12.78 17.53 9.82
N VAL A 282 12.28 18.29 10.80
CA VAL A 282 13.10 19.23 11.57
C VAL A 282 13.91 18.46 12.61
N GLY A 283 13.28 17.58 13.37
CA GLY A 283 13.88 16.84 14.47
C GLY A 283 14.86 15.73 14.05
N GLY A 284 14.82 15.31 12.79
CA GLY A 284 15.60 14.19 12.24
C GLY A 284 17.07 14.14 12.70
N PRO A 285 17.87 15.22 12.57
CA PRO A 285 19.29 15.23 12.95
C PRO A 285 19.56 14.89 14.42
N TRP A 286 18.61 15.20 15.31
CA TRP A 286 18.72 14.92 16.75
C TRP A 286 18.09 13.59 17.14
N ILE A 287 17.06 13.15 16.40
CA ILE A 287 16.31 11.92 16.70
C ILE A 287 17.02 10.68 16.14
N MET A 288 17.60 10.78 14.93
CA MET A 288 18.27 9.66 14.22
C MET A 288 19.69 10.05 13.76
N PRO A 289 20.61 10.38 14.67
CA PRO A 289 21.92 10.92 14.33
C PRO A 289 22.84 9.96 13.54
N ARG A 290 22.53 8.66 13.46
CA ARG A 290 23.32 7.68 12.70
C ARG A 290 22.96 7.61 11.22
N MET A 291 21.88 8.29 10.80
CA MET A 291 21.52 8.38 9.39
C MET A 291 22.58 9.14 8.57
N PRO A 292 22.79 8.76 7.29
CA PRO A 292 23.71 9.46 6.41
C PRO A 292 23.35 10.94 6.22
N ARG A 293 24.34 11.83 6.05
CA ARG A 293 24.10 13.27 5.81
C ARG A 293 23.21 13.56 4.59
N ALA A 294 23.29 12.71 3.56
CA ALA A 294 22.46 12.80 2.37
C ALA A 294 20.95 12.68 2.69
N TYR A 295 20.58 11.89 3.70
CA TYR A 295 19.19 11.79 4.16
C TYR A 295 18.68 13.12 4.73
N PHE A 296 19.50 13.81 5.53
CA PHE A 296 19.11 15.10 6.11
C PHE A 296 19.00 16.19 5.04
N LEU A 297 19.89 16.20 4.06
CA LEU A 297 19.80 17.11 2.92
C LEU A 297 18.49 16.89 2.14
N ALA A 298 18.15 15.63 1.86
CA ALA A 298 16.89 15.28 1.22
C ALA A 298 15.68 15.72 2.09
N SER A 299 15.70 15.44 3.38
CA SER A 299 14.63 15.85 4.31
C SER A 299 14.45 17.37 4.37
N TRP A 300 15.54 18.14 4.35
CA TRP A 300 15.45 19.60 4.27
C TRP A 300 14.97 20.11 2.92
N ALA A 301 15.22 19.38 1.83
CA ALA A 301 14.60 19.69 0.54
C ALA A 301 13.07 19.50 0.59
N PHE A 302 12.58 18.41 1.21
CA PHE A 302 11.15 18.22 1.47
C PHE A 302 10.58 19.32 2.38
N LEU A 303 11.31 19.74 3.40
CA LEU A 303 10.93 20.84 4.28
C LEU A 303 10.83 22.17 3.51
N ALA A 304 11.83 22.48 2.68
CA ALA A 304 11.83 23.68 1.85
C ALA A 304 10.67 23.68 0.85
N ALA A 305 10.38 22.53 0.22
CA ALA A 305 9.24 22.36 -0.66
C ALA A 305 7.89 22.54 0.08
N LEU A 306 7.77 22.03 1.31
CA LEU A 306 6.61 22.23 2.16
C LEU A 306 6.40 23.71 2.49
N VAL A 307 7.45 24.40 2.95
CA VAL A 307 7.40 25.84 3.26
C VAL A 307 7.06 26.67 2.03
N CYS A 308 7.68 26.38 0.89
CA CYS A 308 7.38 27.03 -0.39
C CYS A 308 5.90 26.83 -0.77
N SER A 309 5.38 25.62 -0.61
CA SER A 309 3.97 25.31 -0.89
C SER A 309 3.01 26.08 0.01
N ILE A 310 3.34 26.24 1.31
CA ILE A 310 2.57 27.06 2.25
C ILE A 310 2.57 28.53 1.82
N VAL A 311 3.72 29.08 1.44
CA VAL A 311 3.84 30.47 0.98
C VAL A 311 3.05 30.68 -0.30
N LEU A 312 3.19 29.80 -1.29
CA LEU A 312 2.46 29.87 -2.57
C LEU A 312 0.95 29.77 -2.38
N PHE A 313 0.50 28.91 -1.46
CA PHE A 313 -0.91 28.85 -1.08
C PHE A 313 -1.38 30.15 -0.41
N ALA A 314 -0.61 30.68 0.54
CA ALA A 314 -0.97 31.89 1.29
C ALA A 314 -1.08 33.15 0.41
N VAL A 315 -0.28 33.25 -0.67
CA VAL A 315 -0.37 34.34 -1.65
C VAL A 315 -1.41 34.10 -2.75
N GLY A 316 -2.13 32.97 -2.70
CA GLY A 316 -3.19 32.63 -3.65
C GLY A 316 -2.70 32.13 -5.02
N TYR A 317 -1.47 31.63 -5.12
CA TYR A 317 -0.92 31.15 -6.40
C TYR A 317 -1.63 29.88 -6.91
N PHE A 318 -2.05 28.99 -6.01
CA PHE A 318 -2.90 27.84 -6.33
C PHE A 318 -3.96 27.60 -5.24
N GLY A 319 -5.03 26.90 -5.60
CA GLY A 319 -6.14 26.57 -4.70
C GLY A 319 -5.83 25.50 -3.66
N LEU A 320 -6.76 25.30 -2.72
CA LEU A 320 -6.59 24.37 -1.59
C LEU A 320 -6.40 22.92 -2.06
N THR A 321 -7.05 22.49 -3.14
CA THR A 321 -6.84 21.16 -3.73
C THR A 321 -5.39 20.91 -4.11
N ALA A 322 -4.76 21.85 -4.81
CA ALA A 322 -3.37 21.73 -5.23
C ALA A 322 -2.43 21.69 -4.01
N PHE A 323 -2.71 22.53 -3.02
CA PHE A 323 -1.98 22.53 -1.75
C PHE A 323 -2.05 21.16 -1.06
N GLU A 324 -3.25 20.60 -0.90
CA GLU A 324 -3.45 19.31 -0.24
C GLU A 324 -2.76 18.17 -1.00
N ILE A 325 -2.86 18.12 -2.33
CA ILE A 325 -2.18 17.12 -3.17
C ILE A 325 -0.65 17.22 -2.99
N ILE A 326 -0.09 18.42 -3.00
CA ILE A 326 1.36 18.63 -2.83
C ILE A 326 1.81 18.16 -1.45
N VAL A 327 1.13 18.57 -0.37
CA VAL A 327 1.49 18.17 1.00
C VAL A 327 1.41 16.65 1.13
N PHE A 328 0.36 16.03 0.59
CA PHE A 328 0.19 14.59 0.63
C PHE A 328 1.30 13.87 -0.15
N ALA A 329 1.64 14.34 -1.36
CA ALA A 329 2.75 13.81 -2.15
C ALA A 329 4.11 13.99 -1.45
N LEU A 330 4.34 15.11 -0.75
CA LEU A 330 5.56 15.35 0.02
C LEU A 330 5.70 14.37 1.18
N ILE A 331 4.61 14.07 1.91
CA ILE A 331 4.62 13.12 3.03
C ILE A 331 5.01 11.72 2.55
N PHE A 332 4.34 11.18 1.53
CA PHE A 332 4.61 9.83 1.02
C PHE A 332 5.92 9.74 0.23
N GLY A 333 6.29 10.82 -0.47
CA GLY A 333 7.58 10.94 -1.15
C GLY A 333 8.73 10.90 -0.15
N TRP A 334 8.64 11.70 0.92
CA TRP A 334 9.65 11.67 1.99
C TRP A 334 9.70 10.30 2.67
N LEU A 335 8.55 9.68 2.96
CA LEU A 335 8.50 8.36 3.57
C LEU A 335 9.29 7.33 2.73
N SER A 336 9.09 7.35 1.40
CA SER A 336 9.80 6.50 0.45
C SER A 336 11.32 6.73 0.46
N VAL A 337 11.75 8.00 0.47
CA VAL A 337 13.17 8.39 0.52
C VAL A 337 13.80 7.98 1.86
N CYS A 338 13.11 8.25 2.97
CA CYS A 338 13.55 7.91 4.31
C CYS A 338 13.92 6.42 4.39
N ILE A 339 13.03 5.54 3.96
CA ILE A 339 13.24 4.08 4.00
C ILE A 339 14.36 3.65 3.09
N ARG A 340 14.46 4.23 1.89
CA ARG A 340 15.55 3.90 0.98
C ARG A 340 16.90 4.16 1.64
N PHE A 341 17.03 5.26 2.38
CA PHE A 341 18.24 5.54 3.16
C PHE A 341 18.44 4.58 4.32
N MET A 342 17.38 4.20 5.06
CA MET A 342 17.52 3.21 6.15
C MET A 342 18.05 1.87 5.65
N GLN A 343 17.56 1.42 4.48
CA GLN A 343 17.99 0.16 3.88
C GLN A 343 19.45 0.18 3.46
N VAL A 344 19.87 1.24 2.78
CA VAL A 344 21.27 1.37 2.31
C VAL A 344 22.22 1.55 3.49
N ALA A 345 21.82 2.30 4.52
CA ALA A 345 22.66 2.51 5.70
C ALA A 345 22.82 1.25 6.56
N GLY A 346 21.89 0.29 6.45
CA GLY A 346 21.93 -0.99 7.18
C GLY A 346 22.77 -2.07 6.49
N GLU A 347 23.23 -1.84 5.25
CA GLU A 347 24.11 -2.78 4.57
C GLU A 347 25.56 -2.64 5.09
N PRO A 348 26.22 -3.74 5.50
CA PRO A 348 27.63 -3.69 5.89
C PRO A 348 28.48 -3.27 4.69
N ASP A 349 29.36 -2.29 4.90
CA ASP A 349 30.28 -1.77 3.88
C ASP A 349 31.14 -2.90 3.31
N PRO A 350 31.00 -3.26 2.01
CA PRO A 350 31.72 -4.38 1.42
C PRO A 350 33.24 -4.17 1.39
N LEU A 351 33.73 -2.95 1.67
CA LEU A 351 35.14 -2.61 1.71
C LEU A 351 35.76 -2.67 3.13
N LYS A 352 34.98 -3.06 4.15
CA LYS A 352 35.44 -3.20 5.55
C LYS A 352 35.29 -4.61 6.12
N GLY A 353 35.31 -5.63 5.25
CA GLY A 353 35.34 -7.06 5.61
C GLY A 353 36.75 -7.61 5.67
#